data_AF-A0A850JJZ6-F1
#
_entry.id   AF-A0A850JJZ6-F1
#
_cell.length_a   1.000
_cell.length_b   1.000
_cell.length_c   1.000
_cell.angle_alpha   90.00
_cell.angle_beta   90.00
_cell.angle_gamma   90.00
#
_symmetry.space_group_name_H-M   'P 1'
#
loop_
_entity.id
_entity.type
_entity.pdbx_description
1 polymer ?
#
loop_
_entity_poly.entity_id
_entity_poly.type
_entity_poly.pdbx_seq_one_letter_code
_entity_poly.pdbx_strand_id
1 'polypeptide(L)'
;MSVQVERYVLRWRTRLGRATAIRHLDLLALAVQAKGYRHVKLYQADEIPTRPPVLWVFAFSPDDHVRVAVSVHAMPSGGWAYCEAGRGRHSYLSPCGDAKHAAEQVDALLKHRMFPSTW
;
A
#
# COMPACT_ATOMS: atom_id res chain seq x y z
N MET A 1 -2.86 29.38 2.23
CA MET A 1 -4.07 28.57 2.50
C MET A 1 -4.20 27.51 1.42
N SER A 2 -4.11 26.20 1.73
CA SER A 2 -4.83 25.10 1.00
C SER A 2 -4.30 23.65 1.15
N VAL A 3 -3.31 23.34 1.99
CA VAL A 3 -2.88 21.92 2.21
C VAL A 3 -4.03 20.99 2.62
N GLN A 4 -5.01 21.53 3.35
CA GLN A 4 -6.22 20.81 3.76
C GLN A 4 -7.20 20.57 2.59
N VAL A 5 -7.31 21.51 1.65
CA VAL A 5 -8.21 21.40 0.50
C VAL A 5 -7.68 20.37 -0.50
N GLU A 6 -6.36 20.35 -0.76
CA GLU A 6 -5.72 19.30 -1.56
C GLU A 6 -5.91 17.92 -0.93
N ARG A 7 -5.70 17.79 0.40
CA ARG A 7 -5.97 16.53 1.10
C ARG A 7 -7.40 16.06 0.95
N TYR A 8 -8.38 16.97 1.01
CA TYR A 8 -9.79 16.61 0.83
C TYR A 8 -10.10 16.20 -0.60
N VAL A 9 -9.62 16.94 -1.61
CA VAL A 9 -9.83 16.62 -3.04
C VAL A 9 -9.16 15.29 -3.40
N LEU A 10 -7.95 15.04 -2.91
CA LEU A 10 -7.26 13.75 -3.11
C LEU A 10 -8.02 12.61 -2.42
N ARG A 11 -8.52 12.81 -1.20
CA ARG A 11 -9.36 11.81 -0.50
C ARG A 11 -10.66 11.53 -1.26
N TRP A 12 -11.25 12.55 -1.89
CA TRP A 12 -12.42 12.42 -2.76
C TRP A 12 -12.10 11.71 -4.07
N ARG A 13 -10.98 12.02 -4.74
CA ARG A 13 -10.54 11.29 -5.95
C ARG A 13 -10.18 9.84 -5.64
N THR A 14 -9.59 9.57 -4.48
CA THR A 14 -9.29 8.20 -4.02
C THR A 14 -10.58 7.43 -3.75
N ARG A 15 -11.63 8.09 -3.24
CA ARG A 15 -12.98 7.52 -3.09
C ARG A 15 -13.64 7.23 -4.44
N LEU A 16 -13.61 8.20 -5.38
CA LEU A 16 -14.19 8.05 -6.72
C LEU A 16 -13.44 7.01 -7.57
N GLY A 17 -12.13 6.84 -7.36
CA GLY A 17 -11.30 5.85 -8.03
C GLY A 17 -11.03 4.59 -7.20
N ARG A 18 -11.92 4.23 -6.25
CA ARG A 18 -11.75 3.04 -5.40
C ARG A 18 -11.50 1.77 -6.23
N ALA A 19 -12.26 1.56 -7.31
CA ALA A 19 -12.06 0.42 -8.21
C ALA A 19 -10.66 0.42 -8.85
N THR A 20 -10.16 1.61 -9.23
CA THR A 20 -8.80 1.77 -9.76
C THR A 20 -7.75 1.47 -8.69
N ALA A 21 -7.94 1.94 -7.46
CA ALA A 21 -7.05 1.64 -6.34
C ALA A 21 -7.03 0.14 -6.02
N ILE A 22 -8.19 -0.51 -6.01
CA ILE A 22 -8.32 -1.98 -5.84
C ILE A 22 -7.56 -2.71 -6.94
N ARG A 23 -7.73 -2.33 -8.21
CA ARG A 23 -7.01 -2.97 -9.33
C ARG A 23 -5.50 -2.89 -9.18
N HIS A 24 -4.97 -1.75 -8.74
CA HIS A 24 -3.54 -1.62 -8.47
C HIS A 24 -3.10 -2.47 -7.27
N LEU A 25 -3.89 -2.52 -6.19
CA LEU A 25 -3.60 -3.39 -5.06
C LEU A 25 -3.68 -4.89 -5.41
N ASP A 26 -4.54 -5.28 -6.34
CA ASP A 26 -4.59 -6.65 -6.86
C ASP A 26 -3.33 -7.00 -7.66
N LEU A 27 -2.84 -6.08 -8.49
CA LEU A 27 -1.56 -6.25 -9.20
C LEU A 27 -0.39 -6.36 -8.23
N LEU A 28 -0.38 -5.52 -7.19
CA LEU A 28 0.63 -5.63 -6.13
C LEU A 28 0.52 -6.95 -5.38
N ALA A 29 -0.69 -7.43 -5.09
CA ALA A 29 -0.93 -8.71 -4.42
C ALA A 29 -0.32 -9.88 -5.19
N LEU A 30 -0.48 -9.90 -6.52
CA LEU A 30 0.15 -10.89 -7.40
C LEU A 30 1.69 -10.78 -7.36
N ALA A 31 2.23 -9.55 -7.41
CA ALA A 31 3.66 -9.32 -7.41
C ALA A 31 4.33 -9.72 -6.08
N VAL A 32 3.70 -9.45 -4.92
CA VAL A 32 4.22 -9.88 -3.61
C VAL A 32 4.05 -11.38 -3.41
N GLN A 33 2.97 -11.99 -3.93
CA GLN A 33 2.78 -13.43 -3.90
C GLN A 33 3.85 -14.16 -4.72
N ALA A 34 4.22 -13.62 -5.88
CA ALA A 34 5.33 -14.14 -6.69
C ALA A 34 6.68 -14.09 -5.96
N LYS A 35 6.84 -13.17 -5.00
CA LYS A 35 8.01 -13.11 -4.11
C LYS A 35 7.93 -14.06 -2.89
N GLY A 36 6.84 -14.81 -2.74
CA GLY A 36 6.65 -15.75 -1.64
C GLY A 36 6.00 -15.16 -0.38
N TYR A 37 5.53 -13.91 -0.43
CA TYR A 37 4.86 -13.29 0.71
C TYR A 37 3.37 -13.65 0.78
N ARG A 38 2.84 -13.78 1.99
CA ARG A 38 1.38 -13.86 2.20
C ARG A 38 0.77 -12.48 2.25
N HIS A 39 -0.47 -12.36 1.82
CA HIS A 39 -1.19 -11.08 1.82
C HIS A 39 -2.65 -11.24 2.23
N VAL A 40 -3.23 -10.16 2.77
CA VAL A 40 -4.65 -10.07 3.13
C VAL A 40 -5.25 -8.83 2.49
N LYS A 41 -6.29 -9.03 1.69
CA LYS A 41 -7.00 -7.96 0.97
C LYS A 41 -8.10 -7.38 1.84
N LEU A 42 -7.80 -6.33 2.62
CA LEU A 42 -8.77 -5.70 3.53
C LEU A 42 -9.84 -4.85 2.81
N TYR A 43 -9.80 -4.81 1.47
CA TYR A 43 -10.75 -4.09 0.63
C TYR A 43 -11.79 -4.99 -0.05
N GLN A 44 -11.68 -6.32 0.08
CA GLN A 44 -12.68 -7.25 -0.44
C GLN A 44 -13.97 -7.27 0.39
N ALA A 45 -13.91 -6.83 1.65
CA ALA A 45 -15.11 -6.57 2.43
C ALA A 45 -15.71 -5.22 1.99
N ASP A 46 -16.76 -5.27 1.17
CA ASP A 46 -17.55 -4.10 0.77
C ASP A 46 -18.23 -3.38 1.95
N GLU A 47 -18.16 -3.95 3.15
CA GLU A 47 -18.79 -3.44 4.38
C GLU A 47 -18.26 -2.07 4.83
N ILE A 48 -17.12 -1.58 4.31
CA ILE A 48 -16.55 -0.29 4.71
C ILE A 48 -16.20 0.59 3.50
N PRO A 49 -17.20 1.23 2.84
CA PRO A 49 -16.97 2.16 1.74
C PRO A 49 -16.16 3.39 2.15
N THR A 50 -16.11 3.71 3.45
CA THR A 50 -15.47 4.91 4.00
C THR A 50 -13.97 4.78 4.26
N ARG A 51 -13.45 3.54 4.37
CA ARG A 51 -12.02 3.28 4.59
C ARG A 51 -11.27 3.16 3.26
N PRO A 52 -10.04 3.70 3.17
CA PRO A 52 -9.21 3.49 1.99
C PRO A 52 -8.93 2.00 1.81
N PRO A 53 -8.84 1.49 0.57
CA PRO A 53 -8.49 0.10 0.33
C PRO A 53 -7.04 -0.15 0.77
N VAL A 54 -6.83 -1.21 1.55
CA VAL A 54 -5.53 -1.57 2.14
C VAL A 54 -5.22 -3.03 1.85
N LEU A 55 -3.99 -3.29 1.40
CA LEU A 55 -3.40 -4.62 1.31
C LEU A 55 -2.43 -4.81 2.48
N TRP A 56 -2.61 -5.84 3.28
CA TRP A 56 -1.60 -6.26 4.25
C TRP A 56 -0.70 -7.31 3.63
N VAL A 57 0.61 -7.13 3.77
CA VAL A 57 1.64 -8.07 3.34
C VAL A 57 2.41 -8.52 4.57
N PHE A 58 2.58 -9.84 4.70
CA PHE A 58 3.18 -10.48 5.85
C PHE A 58 4.46 -11.20 5.44
N ALA A 59 5.50 -11.02 6.24
CA ALA A 59 6.67 -11.87 6.24
C ALA A 59 6.72 -12.63 7.55
N PHE A 60 6.79 -13.95 7.46
CA PHE A 60 6.88 -14.84 8.62
C PHE A 60 8.36 -15.16 8.84
N SER A 61 8.91 -14.72 9.98
CA SER A 61 10.17 -15.22 10.52
C SER A 61 9.87 -16.16 11.70
N PRO A 62 10.78 -17.09 12.04
CA PRO A 62 10.71 -17.89 13.27
C PRO A 62 10.66 -17.03 14.54
N ASP A 63 11.34 -15.88 14.53
CA ASP A 63 11.54 -15.04 15.73
C ASP A 63 10.53 -13.89 15.85
N ASP A 64 10.03 -13.36 14.73
CA ASP A 64 9.01 -12.31 14.71
C ASP A 64 8.23 -12.31 13.38
N HIS A 65 6.97 -11.91 13.44
CA HIS A 65 6.11 -11.76 12.27
C HIS A 65 5.94 -10.29 11.95
N VAL A 66 6.57 -9.84 10.86
CA VAL A 66 6.47 -8.45 10.44
C VAL A 66 5.39 -8.29 9.39
N ARG A 67 4.74 -7.13 9.41
CA ARG A 67 3.71 -6.76 8.43
C ARG A 67 3.96 -5.38 7.87
N VAL A 68 3.53 -5.18 6.63
CA VAL A 68 3.43 -3.89 5.96
C VAL A 68 2.00 -3.74 5.46
N ALA A 69 1.39 -2.60 5.76
CA ALA A 69 0.12 -2.22 5.20
C ALA A 69 0.36 -1.26 4.03
N VAL A 70 -0.22 -1.54 2.87
CA VAL A 70 -0.08 -0.73 1.66
C VAL A 70 -1.45 -0.23 1.23
N SER A 71 -1.55 1.07 0.96
CA SER A 71 -2.71 1.72 0.35
C SER A 71 -2.32 2.35 -0.98
N VAL A 72 -3.32 2.69 -1.79
CA VAL A 72 -3.12 3.41 -3.05
C VAL A 72 -3.79 4.77 -2.95
N HIS A 73 -3.04 5.82 -3.28
CA HIS A 73 -3.49 7.21 -3.20
C HIS A 73 -3.42 7.86 -4.57
N ALA A 74 -4.40 8.72 -4.86
CA ALA A 74 -4.31 9.61 -6.01
C ALA A 74 -3.19 10.64 -5.78
N MET A 75 -2.42 10.93 -6.82
CA MET A 75 -1.35 11.94 -6.82
C MET A 75 -1.85 13.26 -7.40
N PRO A 76 -1.32 14.43 -6.96
CA PRO A 76 -1.66 15.74 -7.54
C PRO A 76 -1.43 15.82 -9.06
N SER A 77 -0.47 15.06 -9.59
CA SER A 77 -0.12 14.99 -11.02
C SER A 77 -1.07 14.14 -11.88
N GLY A 78 -2.16 13.61 -11.31
CA GLY A 78 -3.16 12.84 -12.05
C GLY A 78 -2.90 11.32 -12.13
N GLY A 79 -1.85 10.83 -11.46
CA GLY A 79 -1.54 9.41 -11.32
C GLY A 79 -2.02 8.79 -10.01
N TRP A 80 -1.58 7.56 -9.76
CA TRP A 80 -1.77 6.84 -8.50
C TRP A 80 -0.41 6.43 -7.94
N ALA A 81 -0.29 6.28 -6.62
CA ALA A 81 0.92 5.82 -5.97
C ALA A 81 0.61 4.79 -4.89
N TYR A 82 1.48 3.79 -4.77
CA TYR A 82 1.53 2.90 -3.63
C TYR A 82 2.16 3.64 -2.45
N CYS A 83 1.47 3.64 -1.33
CA CYS A 83 1.92 4.24 -0.09
C CYS A 83 1.81 3.22 1.04
N GLU A 84 2.72 3.28 2.00
CA GLU A 84 2.55 2.60 3.26
C GLU A 84 1.40 3.22 4.07
N ALA A 85 0.55 2.39 4.66
CA ALA A 85 -0.57 2.76 5.51
C ALA A 85 -0.27 2.46 6.98
N GLY A 86 0.49 3.34 7.66
CA GLY A 86 0.82 3.22 9.09
C GLY A 86 0.00 4.12 10.02
N ARG A 87 0.11 3.91 11.35
CA ARG A 87 -0.40 4.82 12.40
C ARG A 87 0.35 6.16 12.34
N GLY A 88 -0.03 7.05 11.43
CA GLY A 88 0.31 8.47 11.48
C GLY A 88 1.22 9.01 10.36
N ARG A 89 1.86 8.17 9.55
CA ARG A 89 2.60 8.60 8.35
C ARG A 89 2.28 7.69 7.16
N HIS A 90 2.00 8.31 6.02
CA HIS A 90 1.93 7.64 4.73
C HIS A 90 3.28 7.79 4.05
N SER A 91 4.05 6.70 3.97
CA SER A 91 5.34 6.68 3.29
C SER A 91 5.10 6.37 1.81
N TYR A 92 5.53 7.23 0.89
CA TYR A 92 5.48 6.93 -0.54
C TYR A 92 6.40 5.73 -0.84
N LEU A 93 5.89 4.73 -1.58
CA LEU A 93 6.67 3.55 -1.99
C LEU A 93 7.08 3.64 -3.45
N SER A 94 6.10 3.78 -4.35
CA SER A 94 6.31 3.65 -5.80
C SER A 94 5.11 4.20 -6.56
N PRO A 95 5.28 4.73 -7.79
CA PRO A 95 4.13 5.08 -8.63
C PRO A 95 3.36 3.82 -9.06
N CYS A 96 2.04 3.96 -9.19
CA CYS A 96 1.15 2.93 -9.73
C CYS A 96 1.29 2.88 -11.26
N GLY A 97 2.39 2.27 -11.69
CA GLY A 97 2.73 1.94 -13.06
C GLY A 97 3.72 0.77 -13.08
N ASP A 98 4.42 0.55 -11.97
CA ASP A 98 5.34 -0.56 -11.77
C ASP A 98 5.03 -1.29 -10.46
N ALA A 99 4.20 -2.34 -10.58
CA ALA A 99 3.86 -3.22 -9.46
C ALA A 99 5.05 -4.09 -9.02
N LYS A 100 6.00 -4.36 -9.93
CA LYS A 100 7.19 -5.16 -9.62
C LYS A 100 8.14 -4.36 -8.75
N HIS A 101 8.42 -3.11 -9.12
CA HIS A 101 9.21 -2.19 -8.30
C HIS A 101 8.53 -1.92 -6.96
N ALA A 102 7.21 -1.75 -6.95
CA ALA A 102 6.47 -1.63 -5.70
C ALA A 102 6.64 -2.86 -4.78
N ALA A 103 6.63 -4.08 -5.35
CA ALA A 103 6.88 -5.30 -4.59
C ALA A 103 8.33 -5.40 -4.10
N GLU A 104 9.32 -4.84 -4.82
CA GLU A 104 10.71 -4.73 -4.34
C GLU A 104 10.84 -3.77 -3.16
N GLN A 105 10.14 -2.63 -3.19
CA GLN A 105 10.11 -1.70 -2.05
C GLN A 105 9.44 -2.33 -0.82
N VAL A 106 8.35 -3.07 -1.01
CA VAL A 106 7.70 -3.83 0.07
C VAL A 106 8.63 -4.92 0.63
N ASP A 107 9.33 -5.65 -0.24
CA ASP A 107 10.32 -6.67 0.12
C ASP A 107 11.46 -6.06 0.96
N ALA A 108 12.01 -4.92 0.53
CA ALA A 108 13.05 -4.20 1.27
C ALA A 108 12.56 -3.75 2.66
N LEU A 109 11.34 -3.22 2.75
CA LEU A 109 10.73 -2.82 4.02
C LEU A 109 10.51 -4.00 4.97
N LEU A 110 10.03 -5.13 4.45
CA LEU A 110 9.84 -6.35 5.25
C LEU A 110 11.18 -6.87 5.75
N LYS A 111 12.20 -6.97 4.88
CA LYS A 111 13.56 -7.38 5.26
C LYS A 111 14.18 -6.46 6.31
N HIS A 112 14.05 -5.14 6.14
CA HIS A 112 14.54 -4.17 7.12
C HIS A 112 13.87 -4.34 8.49
N ARG A 113 12.58 -4.67 8.52
CA ARG A 113 11.86 -4.96 9.78
C ARG A 113 12.24 -6.30 10.40
N MET A 114 12.47 -7.32 9.59
CA MET A 114 12.90 -8.65 10.08
C MET A 114 14.33 -8.61 10.64
N PHE A 115 15.19 -7.81 10.02
CA PHE A 115 16.61 -7.72 10.36
C PHE A 115 17.02 -6.26 10.61
N PRO A 116 16.58 -5.66 11.73
CA PRO A 116 16.87 -4.26 12.04
C PRO A 116 18.37 -4.00 12.30
N SER A 117 19.17 -5.05 12.52
CA SER A 117 20.58 -4.98 12.90
C SER A 117 21.57 -5.25 11.74
N THR A 118 21.09 -5.50 10.52
CA THR A 118 21.96 -5.87 9.38
C THR A 118 22.23 -4.71 8.41
N TRP A 119 21.93 -3.47 8.79
CA TRP A 119 22.03 -2.29 7.94
C TRP A 119 22.67 -1.12 8.66
#